data_AF-A0AAE0L1Z9-F1
#
_entry.id   AF-A0AAE0L1Z9-F1
#
_cell.length_a   1.000
_cell.length_b   1.000
_cell.length_c   1.000
_cell.angle_alpha   90.00
_cell.angle_beta   90.00
_cell.angle_gamma   90.00
#
_symmetry.space_group_name_H-M   'P 1'
#
loop_
_entity.id
_entity.type
_entity.pdbx_description
1 polymer ?
#
loop_
_entity_poly.entity_id
_entity_poly.type
_entity_poly.pdbx_seq_one_letter_code
_entity_poly.pdbx_strand_id
1 'polypeptide(L)'
;MVPKGSDAAAIADAKPIRKRIVSIGAGQRGVLITVGRSTNSFSLIPLLPPQPVKFPRGKLNQRFAVLLLRSTYQAVDSVDFIAMDNFQIRFWKLRQSEYEPYVLSYSPLKPRQGDLTDPLYFDFISFAQYLTVSKQIPKGEQVFTEQVNAEGETRTVRRDPALRDNSRLPDVIAERVGDLIYDGLVNGFEEMTFGGPVPCRGSEDAEDRACILAGVRRIVQIFADKGYCLK
;
A
#
# COMPACT_ATOMS: atom_id res chain seq x y z
N MET A 1 -12.86 -34.25 -45.34
CA MET A 1 -13.56 -33.25 -46.18
C MET A 1 -13.81 -32.03 -45.30
N VAL A 2 -13.05 -30.96 -45.52
CA VAL A 2 -13.11 -29.70 -44.76
C VAL A 2 -13.84 -28.69 -45.65
N PRO A 3 -14.78 -27.88 -45.15
CA PRO A 3 -15.13 -26.64 -45.83
C PRO A 3 -14.25 -25.49 -45.31
N LYS A 4 -13.59 -24.82 -46.25
CA LYS A 4 -12.94 -23.50 -46.14
C LYS A 4 -13.91 -22.41 -46.62
N GLY A 5 -13.71 -21.19 -46.14
CA GLY A 5 -14.23 -19.93 -46.72
C GLY A 5 -14.95 -19.09 -45.67
N SER A 6 -14.26 -18.19 -44.95
CA SER A 6 -13.94 -16.80 -45.32
C SER A 6 -15.13 -15.85 -45.18
N ASP A 7 -15.11 -15.03 -44.13
CA ASP A 7 -15.44 -13.60 -44.27
C ASP A 7 -14.68 -12.81 -43.20
N ALA A 8 -13.88 -11.88 -43.70
CA ALA A 8 -13.23 -10.82 -42.95
C ALA A 8 -13.93 -9.52 -43.37
N ALA A 9 -14.39 -8.71 -42.40
CA ALA A 9 -14.02 -7.30 -42.27
C ALA A 9 -14.98 -6.50 -41.34
N ALA A 10 -14.34 -5.90 -40.34
CA ALA A 10 -14.51 -4.51 -39.88
C ALA A 10 -15.62 -4.09 -38.90
N ILE A 11 -15.26 -3.00 -38.18
CA ILE A 11 -15.99 -2.10 -37.28
C ILE A 11 -15.85 -2.50 -35.79
N ALA A 12 -15.32 -1.70 -34.87
CA ALA A 12 -14.58 -0.44 -34.91
C ALA A 12 -13.93 -0.19 -33.53
N ASP A 13 -12.74 0.40 -33.57
CA ASP A 13 -12.16 1.37 -32.63
C ASP A 13 -13.03 1.77 -31.41
N ALA A 14 -12.78 1.17 -30.24
CA ALA A 14 -13.29 1.65 -28.97
C ALA A 14 -12.14 2.29 -28.18
N LYS A 15 -12.01 3.62 -28.30
CA LYS A 15 -11.16 4.45 -27.43
C LYS A 15 -11.50 4.20 -25.96
N PRO A 16 -10.52 4.06 -25.05
CA PRO A 16 -10.82 3.93 -23.62
C PRO A 16 -11.40 5.24 -23.08
N ILE A 17 -12.61 5.13 -22.51
CA ILE A 17 -13.36 6.19 -21.86
C ILE A 17 -12.57 6.64 -20.60
N ARG A 18 -12.08 7.88 -20.62
CA ARG A 18 -11.45 8.52 -19.46
C ARG A 18 -12.50 8.77 -18.37
N LYS A 19 -12.47 7.98 -17.29
CA LYS A 19 -13.27 8.23 -16.08
C LYS A 19 -12.75 9.48 -15.37
N ARG A 20 -13.61 10.49 -15.19
CA ARG A 20 -13.34 11.72 -14.42
C ARG A 20 -13.69 11.45 -12.97
N ILE A 21 -12.69 11.47 -12.08
CA ILE A 21 -12.91 11.37 -10.63
C ILE A 21 -13.02 12.79 -10.07
N VAL A 22 -14.15 13.08 -9.42
CA VAL A 22 -14.41 14.35 -8.72
C VAL A 22 -13.90 14.21 -7.28
N SER A 23 -13.04 15.13 -6.81
CA SER A 23 -12.65 15.20 -5.40
C SER A 23 -13.06 16.54 -4.79
N ILE A 24 -13.55 16.49 -3.54
CA ILE A 24 -13.98 17.63 -2.74
C ILE A 24 -12.93 17.86 -1.66
N GLY A 25 -12.27 19.02 -1.68
CA GLY A 25 -11.37 19.46 -0.61
C GLY A 25 -11.98 20.62 0.17
N ALA A 26 -12.02 20.49 1.50
CA ALA A 26 -12.44 21.56 2.40
C ALA A 26 -11.23 22.43 2.79
N GLY A 27 -11.33 23.74 2.51
CA GLY A 27 -10.39 24.77 2.93
C GLY A 27 -10.95 26.14 2.57
N GLN A 28 -11.01 27.04 3.55
CA GLN A 28 -11.85 28.24 3.56
C GLN A 28 -11.62 29.23 2.40
N ARG A 29 -12.74 29.78 1.92
CA ARG A 29 -12.92 30.87 0.93
C ARG A 29 -12.64 30.51 -0.54
N GLY A 30 -13.73 30.34 -1.29
CA GLY A 30 -13.78 30.48 -2.75
C GLY A 30 -13.49 29.20 -3.53
N VAL A 31 -14.54 28.61 -4.10
CA VAL A 31 -14.44 27.46 -5.01
C VAL A 31 -13.95 27.96 -6.37
N LEU A 32 -12.68 27.72 -6.69
CA LEU A 32 -12.13 27.90 -8.04
C LEU A 32 -11.93 26.53 -8.67
N ILE A 33 -12.83 26.15 -9.59
CA ILE A 33 -12.74 24.90 -10.35
C ILE A 33 -11.62 25.06 -11.37
N THR A 34 -10.44 24.55 -11.07
CA THR A 34 -9.33 24.51 -12.02
C THR A 34 -9.14 23.06 -12.47
N VAL A 35 -9.40 22.79 -13.75
CA VAL A 35 -9.20 21.48 -14.39
C VAL A 35 -7.70 21.25 -14.57
N GLY A 36 -7.06 20.67 -13.56
CA GLY A 36 -5.63 20.35 -13.55
C GLY A 36 -5.39 18.95 -13.00
N ARG A 37 -4.50 18.22 -13.66
CA ARG A 37 -3.99 16.89 -13.27
C ARG A 37 -3.59 16.92 -11.79
N SER A 38 -4.26 16.15 -10.93
CA SER A 38 -3.85 16.02 -9.53
C SER A 38 -2.51 15.27 -9.50
N THR A 39 -1.46 15.99 -9.12
CA THR A 39 -0.09 15.51 -8.94
C THR A 39 0.16 15.02 -7.51
N ASN A 40 -0.87 14.65 -6.77
CA ASN A 40 -0.69 14.03 -5.45
C ASN A 40 -0.34 12.55 -5.64
N SER A 41 0.86 12.32 -6.18
CA SER A 41 1.52 11.02 -6.13
C SER A 41 1.69 10.63 -4.67
N PHE A 42 1.56 9.33 -4.39
CA PHE A 42 1.97 8.79 -3.11
C PHE A 42 3.50 8.92 -3.06
N SER A 43 3.95 10.02 -2.48
CA SER A 43 5.36 10.40 -2.51
C SER A 43 6.15 9.53 -1.54
N LEU A 44 6.74 8.44 -2.07
CA LEU A 44 7.84 7.70 -1.43
C LEU A 44 9.18 8.46 -1.55
N ILE A 45 9.16 9.80 -1.65
CA ILE A 45 10.33 10.69 -1.56
C ILE A 45 10.85 10.59 -0.11
N PRO A 46 12.17 10.56 0.15
CA PRO A 46 12.77 10.00 1.36
C PRO A 46 11.99 10.36 2.62
N LEU A 47 11.35 9.33 3.19
CA LEU A 47 10.56 9.44 4.40
C LEU A 47 11.48 9.92 5.51
N LEU A 48 11.26 11.13 5.98
CA LEU A 48 11.83 11.58 7.24
C LEU A 48 11.28 10.68 8.36
N PRO A 49 12.08 10.44 9.42
CA PRO A 49 11.57 9.71 10.59
C PRO A 49 10.30 10.40 11.10
N PRO A 50 9.25 9.64 11.44
CA PRO A 50 7.99 10.21 11.91
C PRO A 50 8.25 11.04 13.16
N GLN A 51 7.64 12.23 13.23
CA GLN A 51 7.76 13.07 14.41
C GLN A 51 7.20 12.34 15.64
N PRO A 52 7.85 12.46 16.81
CA PRO A 52 7.41 11.72 17.98
C PRO A 52 6.00 12.10 18.43
N VAL A 53 5.06 11.15 18.33
CA VAL A 53 3.73 11.29 18.93
C VAL A 53 3.86 11.02 20.43
N LYS A 54 3.88 12.09 21.24
CA LYS A 54 4.08 12.01 22.70
C LYS A 54 2.81 11.67 23.49
N PHE A 55 1.71 11.35 22.81
CA PHE A 55 0.45 10.99 23.44
C PHE A 55 0.26 9.47 23.45
N PRO A 56 -0.13 8.87 24.59
CA PRO A 56 -0.47 7.45 24.65
C PRO A 56 -1.62 7.13 23.68
N ARG A 57 -1.42 6.13 22.81
CA ARG A 57 -2.46 5.60 21.92
C ARG A 57 -2.98 4.27 22.45
N GLY A 58 -4.21 3.92 22.07
CA GLY A 58 -4.78 2.61 22.35
C GLY A 58 -3.96 1.49 21.72
N LYS A 59 -4.05 0.28 22.29
CA LYS A 59 -3.39 -0.89 21.71
C LYS A 59 -3.96 -1.22 20.34
N LEU A 60 -3.08 -1.52 19.39
CA LEU A 60 -3.45 -1.96 18.05
C LEU A 60 -3.87 -3.43 18.09
N ASN A 61 -4.89 -3.79 17.31
CA ASN A 61 -5.24 -5.19 17.12
C ASN A 61 -4.13 -5.93 16.37
N GLN A 62 -3.61 -7.02 16.96
CA GLN A 62 -2.48 -7.78 16.40
C GLN A 62 -2.71 -8.25 14.95
N ARG A 63 -3.86 -8.88 14.67
CA ARG A 63 -4.15 -9.42 13.33
C ARG A 63 -4.31 -8.31 12.30
N PHE A 64 -4.91 -7.19 12.69
CA PHE A 64 -4.99 -5.99 11.87
C PHE A 64 -3.60 -5.40 11.57
N ALA A 65 -2.74 -5.30 12.59
CA ALA A 65 -1.36 -4.83 12.42
C ALA A 65 -0.56 -5.70 11.44
N VAL A 66 -0.71 -7.03 11.57
CA VAL A 66 -0.06 -7.99 10.66
C VAL A 66 -0.60 -7.85 9.24
N LEU A 67 -1.91 -7.68 9.05
CA LEU A 67 -2.50 -7.42 7.73
C LEU A 67 -1.80 -6.23 7.06
N LEU A 68 -1.75 -5.08 7.73
CA LEU A 68 -1.15 -3.86 7.18
C LEU A 68 0.33 -4.04 6.76
N LEU A 69 1.13 -4.66 7.63
CA LEU A 69 2.56 -4.89 7.35
C LEU A 69 2.76 -5.92 6.24
N ARG A 70 1.95 -6.98 6.22
CA ARG A 70 2.05 -8.07 5.24
C ARG A 70 1.58 -7.65 3.85
N SER A 71 0.56 -6.81 3.75
CA SER A 71 0.14 -6.21 2.47
C SER A 71 1.28 -5.47 1.79
N THR A 72 2.13 -4.78 2.56
CA THR A 72 3.31 -4.09 2.01
C THR A 72 4.37 -5.07 1.50
N TYR A 73 4.64 -6.15 2.23
CA TYR A 73 5.56 -7.20 1.76
C TYR A 73 5.08 -7.83 0.46
N GLN A 74 3.81 -8.22 0.40
CA GLN A 74 3.21 -8.83 -0.77
C GLN A 74 3.20 -7.88 -1.97
N ALA A 75 2.92 -6.60 -1.75
CA ALA A 75 2.99 -5.60 -2.81
C ALA A 75 4.42 -5.45 -3.36
N VAL A 76 5.43 -5.39 -2.49
CA VAL A 76 6.85 -5.30 -2.90
C VAL A 76 7.27 -6.54 -3.69
N ASP A 77 6.92 -7.74 -3.20
CA ASP A 77 7.20 -9.02 -3.86
C ASP A 77 6.59 -9.05 -5.26
N SER A 78 5.30 -8.74 -5.37
CA SER A 78 4.57 -8.83 -6.63
C SER A 78 5.06 -7.88 -7.72
N VAL A 79 5.75 -6.79 -7.36
CA VAL A 79 6.27 -5.78 -8.30
C VAL A 79 7.65 -6.17 -8.83
N ASP A 80 8.32 -7.16 -8.22
CA ASP A 80 9.58 -7.74 -8.69
C ASP A 80 10.64 -6.69 -9.02
N PHE A 81 10.94 -5.76 -8.11
CA PHE A 81 11.98 -4.75 -8.33
C PHE A 81 13.25 -4.97 -7.48
N ILE A 82 13.18 -5.89 -6.53
CA ILE A 82 14.28 -6.28 -5.64
C ILE A 82 14.04 -7.72 -5.19
N ALA A 83 15.10 -8.52 -5.07
CA ALA A 83 15.01 -9.85 -4.48
C ALA A 83 14.59 -9.77 -3.00
N MET A 84 13.66 -10.63 -2.57
CA MET A 84 13.05 -10.52 -1.25
C MET A 84 14.04 -10.76 -0.10
N ASP A 85 15.02 -11.63 -0.29
CA ASP A 85 16.14 -11.84 0.64
C ASP A 85 16.95 -10.55 0.85
N ASN A 86 17.28 -9.86 -0.23
CA ASN A 86 17.97 -8.58 -0.19
C ASN A 86 17.12 -7.50 0.50
N PHE A 87 15.81 -7.47 0.22
CA PHE A 87 14.89 -6.56 0.89
C PHE A 87 14.86 -6.81 2.40
N GLN A 88 14.71 -8.07 2.83
CA GLN A 88 14.65 -8.46 4.23
C GLN A 88 15.95 -8.12 4.98
N ILE A 89 17.12 -8.39 4.39
CA ILE A 89 18.42 -8.04 4.99
C ILE A 89 18.53 -6.52 5.17
N ARG A 90 18.18 -5.74 4.13
CA ARG A 90 18.25 -4.27 4.17
C ARG A 90 17.29 -3.70 5.21
N PHE A 91 16.07 -4.22 5.26
CA PHE A 91 15.07 -3.83 6.25
C PHE A 91 15.53 -4.14 7.67
N TRP A 92 16.10 -5.32 7.91
CA TRP A 92 16.63 -5.70 9.22
C TRP A 92 17.77 -4.77 9.66
N LYS A 93 18.72 -4.47 8.76
CA LYS A 93 19.83 -3.54 9.05
C LYS A 93 19.33 -2.14 9.39
N LEU A 94 18.36 -1.63 8.61
CA LEU A 94 17.76 -0.32 8.86
C LEU A 94 17.01 -0.29 10.20
N ARG A 95 16.26 -1.34 10.51
CA ARG A 95 15.59 -1.47 11.80
C ARG A 95 16.59 -1.42 12.96
N GLN A 96 17.73 -2.09 12.84
CA GLN A 96 18.76 -2.04 13.88
C GLN A 96 19.37 -0.64 14.04
N SER A 97 19.69 0.05 12.95
CA SER A 97 20.34 1.37 13.02
C SER A 97 19.41 2.47 13.52
N GLU A 98 18.11 2.38 13.23
CA GLU A 98 17.14 3.44 13.54
C GLU A 98 16.43 3.25 14.88
N TYR A 99 16.49 2.06 15.49
CA TYR A 99 15.68 1.76 16.68
C TYR A 99 16.08 2.57 17.91
N GLU A 100 17.38 2.66 18.21
CA GLU A 100 17.87 3.39 19.38
C GLU A 100 17.59 4.91 19.27
N PRO A 101 17.92 5.59 18.16
CA PRO A 101 17.52 6.99 17.95
C PRO A 101 16.02 7.21 18.10
N TYR A 102 15.20 6.28 17.57
CA TYR A 102 13.76 6.33 17.70
C TYR A 102 13.32 6.27 19.15
N VAL A 103 13.77 5.28 19.93
CA VAL A 103 13.41 5.12 21.35
C VAL A 103 13.78 6.37 22.17
N LEU A 104 14.97 6.95 21.93
CA LEU A 104 15.41 8.15 22.63
C LEU A 104 14.50 9.36 22.38
N SER A 105 13.97 9.49 21.16
CA SER A 105 13.07 10.59 20.78
C SER A 105 11.68 10.53 21.45
N TYR A 106 11.26 9.35 21.90
CA TYR A 106 9.96 9.11 22.56
C TYR A 106 10.02 9.10 24.08
N SER A 107 11.20 9.29 24.69
CA SER A 107 11.36 9.38 26.15
C SER A 107 10.35 10.37 26.78
N PRO A 108 9.59 9.98 27.83
CA PRO A 108 9.74 8.77 28.65
C PRO A 108 8.99 7.52 28.17
N LEU A 109 8.24 7.59 27.06
CA LEU A 109 7.55 6.43 26.50
C LEU A 109 8.59 5.45 25.93
N LYS A 110 8.47 4.18 26.28
CA LYS A 110 9.38 3.12 25.83
C LYS A 110 8.62 2.15 24.92
N PRO A 111 8.75 2.28 23.58
CA PRO A 111 8.14 1.32 22.68
C PRO A 111 8.72 -0.08 22.95
N ARG A 112 7.87 -1.10 22.96
CA ARG A 112 8.29 -2.48 23.17
C ARG A 112 8.73 -3.11 21.84
N GLN A 113 10.02 -3.37 21.71
CA GLN A 113 10.55 -4.01 20.50
C GLN A 113 9.85 -5.34 20.21
N GLY A 114 9.35 -5.48 18.98
CA GLY A 114 8.69 -6.69 18.50
C GLY A 114 7.20 -6.78 18.81
N ASP A 115 6.65 -5.89 19.64
CA ASP A 115 5.23 -5.91 20.00
C ASP A 115 4.40 -5.09 18.99
N LEU A 116 3.77 -5.76 18.03
CA LEU A 116 2.94 -5.08 17.03
C LEU A 116 1.63 -4.52 17.60
N THR A 117 1.26 -4.87 18.84
CA THR A 117 0.11 -4.25 19.52
C THR A 117 0.46 -2.89 20.11
N ASP A 118 1.76 -2.60 20.28
CA ASP A 118 2.24 -1.29 20.70
C ASP A 118 2.21 -0.33 19.49
N PRO A 119 1.35 0.70 19.50
CA PRO A 119 1.23 1.62 18.39
C PRO A 119 2.54 2.40 18.12
N LEU A 120 3.40 2.59 19.12
CA LEU A 120 4.68 3.27 18.93
C LEU A 120 5.70 2.37 18.22
N TYR A 121 5.71 1.07 18.52
CA TYR A 121 6.53 0.11 17.79
C TYR A 121 5.97 -0.15 16.39
N PHE A 122 4.65 -0.17 16.23
CA PHE A 122 3.99 -0.30 14.93
C PHE A 122 4.39 0.85 13.97
N ASP A 123 4.32 2.11 14.42
CA ASP A 123 4.74 3.25 13.61
C ASP A 123 6.21 3.14 13.19
N PHE A 124 7.09 2.73 14.11
CA PHE A 124 8.50 2.53 13.84
C PHE A 124 8.74 1.46 12.77
N ILE A 125 8.09 0.30 12.91
CA ILE A 125 8.32 -0.82 12.00
C ILE A 125 7.74 -0.53 10.61
N SER A 126 6.58 0.12 10.54
CA SER A 126 6.01 0.60 9.27
C SER A 126 6.92 1.64 8.61
N PHE A 127 7.42 2.62 9.37
CA PHE A 127 8.39 3.60 8.88
C PHE A 127 9.63 2.92 8.28
N ALA A 128 10.25 2.00 9.02
CA ALA A 128 11.44 1.30 8.55
C ALA A 128 11.14 0.48 7.27
N GLN A 129 9.93 -0.08 7.14
CA GLN A 129 9.52 -0.84 5.97
C GLN A 129 9.40 0.07 4.74
N TYR A 130 8.63 1.15 4.84
CA TYR A 130 8.45 2.09 3.72
C TYR A 130 9.72 2.88 3.40
N LEU A 131 10.57 3.18 4.40
CA LEU A 131 11.87 3.78 4.15
C LEU A 131 12.80 2.83 3.40
N THR A 132 12.74 1.52 3.68
CA THR A 132 13.47 0.52 2.90
C THR A 132 12.98 0.50 1.47
N VAL A 133 11.66 0.42 1.26
CA VAL A 133 11.03 0.45 -0.09
C VAL A 133 11.47 1.69 -0.87
N SER A 134 11.30 2.89 -0.31
CA SER A 134 11.67 4.15 -0.96
C SER A 134 13.13 4.22 -1.37
N LYS A 135 14.05 3.71 -0.52
CA LYS A 135 15.49 3.66 -0.83
C LYS A 135 15.83 2.67 -1.96
N GLN A 136 15.00 1.65 -2.18
CA GLN A 136 15.25 0.60 -3.17
C GLN A 136 14.59 0.89 -4.53
N ILE A 137 13.45 1.58 -4.57
CA ILE A 137 12.74 1.90 -5.84
C ILE A 137 13.64 2.51 -6.92
N PRO A 138 14.48 3.54 -6.65
CA PRO A 138 15.36 4.11 -7.66
C PRO A 138 16.39 3.12 -8.21
N LYS A 139 16.75 2.11 -7.41
CA LYS A 139 17.72 1.07 -7.72
C LYS A 139 17.06 -0.22 -8.24
N GLY A 140 15.75 -0.18 -8.51
CA GLY A 140 14.99 -1.35 -8.90
C GLY A 140 15.51 -1.99 -10.18
N GLU A 141 15.72 -3.29 -10.14
CA GLU A 141 16.25 -4.09 -11.25
C GLU A 141 15.11 -4.66 -12.11
N GLN A 142 15.39 -4.95 -13.39
CA GLN A 142 14.41 -5.63 -14.27
C GLN A 142 14.56 -7.14 -14.22
N VAL A 143 15.78 -7.61 -13.99
CA VAL A 143 16.16 -9.02 -13.98
C VAL A 143 17.17 -9.18 -12.85
N PHE A 144 16.89 -10.09 -11.93
CA PHE A 144 17.77 -10.40 -10.81
C PHE A 144 17.60 -11.85 -10.39
N THR A 145 18.52 -12.31 -9.56
CA THR A 145 18.48 -13.63 -8.95
C THR A 145 17.99 -13.50 -7.52
N GLU A 146 17.06 -14.37 -7.13
CA GLU A 146 16.48 -14.40 -5.79
C GLU A 146 16.65 -15.78 -5.17
N GLN A 147 16.96 -15.82 -3.87
CA GLN A 147 16.96 -17.05 -3.09
C GLN A 147 15.53 -17.39 -2.64
N VAL A 148 15.05 -18.59 -2.98
CA VAL A 148 13.67 -19.03 -2.68
C VAL A 148 13.55 -19.85 -1.40
N ASN A 149 14.65 -20.41 -0.90
CA ASN A 149 14.65 -21.27 0.28
C ASN A 149 15.96 -21.17 1.09
N ALA A 150 15.99 -21.84 2.25
CA ALA A 150 17.12 -21.82 3.16
C ALA A 150 18.30 -22.67 2.65
N GLU A 151 18.03 -23.57 1.71
CA GLU A 151 19.00 -24.45 1.05
C GLU A 151 19.83 -23.71 -0.03
N GLY A 152 19.49 -22.45 -0.32
CA GLY A 152 20.21 -21.60 -1.26
C GLY A 152 19.80 -21.80 -2.71
N GLU A 153 18.65 -22.41 -2.97
CA GLU A 153 18.09 -22.50 -4.32
C GLU A 153 17.78 -21.09 -4.83
N THR A 154 18.13 -20.83 -6.09
CA THR A 154 17.96 -19.52 -6.71
C THR A 154 17.04 -19.60 -7.91
N ARG A 155 16.22 -18.56 -8.10
CA ARG A 155 15.43 -18.34 -9.31
C ARG A 155 15.82 -17.03 -9.98
N THR A 156 15.73 -17.00 -11.30
CA THR A 156 15.82 -15.74 -12.04
C THR A 156 14.42 -15.13 -12.13
N VAL A 157 14.26 -13.95 -11.56
CA VAL A 157 13.02 -13.17 -11.62
C VAL A 157 13.15 -12.14 -12.73
N ARG A 158 12.06 -11.96 -13.49
CA ARG A 158 11.96 -10.94 -14.54
C ARG A 158 10.72 -10.11 -14.28
N ARG A 159 10.92 -8.82 -14.04
CA ARG A 159 9.83 -7.87 -13.83
C ARG A 159 8.97 -7.72 -15.08
N ASP A 160 7.68 -7.47 -14.86
CA ASP A 160 6.74 -7.08 -15.91
C ASP A 160 7.30 -5.92 -16.77
N PRO A 161 7.44 -6.11 -18.11
CA PRO A 161 7.86 -5.05 -19.02
C PRO A 161 7.05 -3.76 -18.92
N ALA A 162 5.77 -3.83 -18.52
CA ALA A 162 4.91 -2.66 -18.32
C ALA A 162 5.37 -1.77 -17.15
N LEU A 163 6.16 -2.32 -16.22
CA LEU A 163 6.73 -1.68 -15.05
C LEU A 163 8.23 -1.38 -15.20
N ARG A 164 8.71 -1.27 -16.45
CA ARG A 164 10.12 -0.99 -16.72
C ARG A 164 10.60 0.35 -16.14
N ASP A 165 9.72 1.33 -16.07
CA ASP A 165 10.03 2.66 -15.55
C ASP A 165 9.94 2.69 -14.01
N ASN A 166 11.09 2.85 -13.34
CA ASN A 166 11.17 2.90 -11.88
C ASN A 166 10.37 4.06 -11.28
N SER A 167 10.12 5.14 -12.02
CA SER A 167 9.35 6.29 -11.52
C SER A 167 7.88 5.97 -11.27
N ARG A 168 7.37 4.89 -11.87
CA ARG A 168 5.97 4.42 -11.73
C ARG A 168 5.77 3.46 -10.56
N LEU A 169 6.85 2.88 -10.03
CA LEU A 169 6.78 1.88 -8.97
C LEU A 169 6.14 2.41 -7.68
N PRO A 170 6.36 3.67 -7.24
CA PRO A 170 5.68 4.18 -6.05
C PRO A 170 4.16 4.08 -6.13
N ASP A 171 3.59 4.53 -7.25
CA ASP A 171 2.13 4.54 -7.43
C ASP A 171 1.58 3.11 -7.53
N VAL A 172 2.27 2.23 -8.25
CA VAL A 172 1.87 0.82 -8.41
C VAL A 172 1.94 0.06 -7.09
N ILE A 173 2.98 0.29 -6.29
CA ILE A 173 3.10 -0.32 -4.96
C ILE A 173 1.99 0.22 -4.05
N ALA A 174 1.71 1.53 -4.05
CA ALA A 174 0.66 2.12 -3.24
C ALA A 174 -0.73 1.56 -3.59
N GLU A 175 -1.03 1.41 -4.87
CA GLU A 175 -2.27 0.78 -5.36
C GLU A 175 -2.39 -0.66 -4.86
N ARG A 176 -1.35 -1.49 -5.08
CA ARG A 176 -1.36 -2.89 -4.66
C ARG A 176 -1.46 -3.07 -3.14
N VAL A 177 -0.79 -2.22 -2.37
CA VAL A 177 -0.94 -2.22 -0.90
C VAL A 177 -2.37 -1.91 -0.51
N GLY A 178 -2.99 -0.91 -1.15
CA GLY A 178 -4.39 -0.56 -0.93
C GLY A 178 -5.33 -1.71 -1.23
N ASP A 179 -5.14 -2.37 -2.38
CA ASP A 179 -5.95 -3.51 -2.81
C ASP A 179 -5.83 -4.68 -1.83
N LEU A 180 -4.61 -5.02 -1.38
CA LEU A 180 -4.37 -6.11 -0.44
C LEU A 180 -4.95 -5.82 0.95
N ILE A 181 -4.84 -4.58 1.42
CA ILE A 181 -5.47 -4.16 2.68
C ILE A 181 -6.98 -4.28 2.54
N TYR A 182 -7.55 -3.75 1.45
CA TYR A 182 -8.98 -3.77 1.22
C TYR A 182 -9.52 -5.20 1.10
N ASP A 183 -8.84 -6.06 0.36
CA ASP A 183 -9.16 -7.49 0.25
C ASP A 183 -9.19 -8.16 1.62
N GLY A 184 -8.15 -7.95 2.45
CA GLY A 184 -8.11 -8.48 3.81
C GLY A 184 -9.20 -7.90 4.73
N LEU A 185 -9.67 -6.68 4.49
CA LEU A 185 -10.79 -6.09 5.25
C LEU A 185 -12.13 -6.71 4.88
N VAL A 186 -12.36 -6.96 3.59
CA VAL A 186 -13.62 -7.48 3.04
C VAL A 186 -13.72 -9.00 3.24
N ASN A 187 -12.69 -9.72 2.83
CA ASN A 187 -12.65 -11.19 2.81
C ASN A 187 -12.10 -11.78 4.12
N GLY A 188 -11.49 -10.95 4.97
CA GLY A 188 -10.88 -11.36 6.23
C GLY A 188 -9.40 -11.73 6.10
N PHE A 189 -8.74 -11.88 7.23
CA PHE A 189 -7.32 -12.22 7.33
C PHE A 189 -7.07 -13.07 8.57
N GLU A 190 -6.35 -14.19 8.42
CA GLU A 190 -5.99 -15.10 9.53
C GLU A 190 -7.17 -15.37 10.49
N GLU A 191 -8.27 -15.89 9.93
CA GLU A 191 -9.51 -16.25 10.66
C GLU A 191 -10.22 -15.07 11.35
N MET A 192 -9.82 -13.82 11.08
CA MET A 192 -10.50 -12.63 11.56
C MET A 192 -11.23 -11.94 10.41
N THR A 193 -12.51 -11.66 10.61
CA THR A 193 -13.28 -10.78 9.75
C THR A 193 -13.28 -9.36 10.31
N PHE A 194 -13.06 -8.37 9.44
CA PHE A 194 -13.07 -6.95 9.83
C PHE A 194 -14.39 -6.27 9.49
N GLY A 195 -15.21 -6.89 8.64
CA GLY A 195 -16.47 -6.33 8.16
C GLY A 195 -16.24 -5.11 7.28
N GLY A 196 -15.26 -5.20 6.37
CA GLY A 196 -15.03 -4.22 5.31
C GLY A 196 -16.25 -4.08 4.40
N PRO A 197 -16.45 -2.90 3.80
CA PRO A 197 -17.60 -2.65 2.93
C PRO A 197 -17.48 -3.44 1.62
N VAL A 198 -18.61 -3.91 1.09
CA VAL A 198 -18.65 -4.54 -0.23
C VAL A 198 -18.38 -3.49 -1.32
N PRO A 199 -17.64 -3.80 -2.40
CA PRO A 199 -17.42 -2.87 -3.51
C PRO A 199 -18.73 -2.32 -4.08
N CYS A 200 -18.77 -0.99 -4.28
CA CYS A 200 -19.86 -0.32 -4.99
C CYS A 200 -19.77 -0.59 -6.51
N ARG A 201 -20.81 -0.25 -7.26
CA ARG A 201 -20.90 -0.58 -8.71
C ARG A 201 -19.95 0.27 -9.55
N GLY A 202 -19.55 1.44 -9.06
CA GLY A 202 -18.63 2.34 -9.74
C GLY A 202 -19.30 3.17 -10.85
N SER A 203 -20.56 3.59 -10.61
CA SER A 203 -21.30 4.54 -11.46
C SER A 203 -21.21 5.97 -10.91
N GLU A 204 -21.54 6.97 -11.73
CA GLU A 204 -21.52 8.38 -11.30
C GLU A 204 -22.82 8.80 -10.58
N ASP A 205 -23.74 7.85 -10.37
CA ASP A 205 -25.06 8.11 -9.82
C ASP A 205 -24.99 8.50 -8.34
N ALA A 206 -26.03 9.19 -7.86
CA ALA A 206 -26.10 9.64 -6.47
C ALA A 206 -26.07 8.48 -5.47
N GLU A 207 -26.68 7.35 -5.81
CA GLU A 207 -26.70 6.14 -4.98
C GLU A 207 -25.30 5.52 -4.84
N ASP A 208 -24.54 5.44 -5.94
CA ASP A 208 -23.19 4.86 -5.92
C ASP A 208 -22.22 5.77 -5.16
N ARG A 209 -22.35 7.10 -5.32
CA ARG A 209 -21.62 8.06 -4.48
C ARG A 209 -21.94 7.92 -2.99
N ALA A 210 -23.20 7.71 -2.63
CA ALA A 210 -23.59 7.46 -1.24
C ALA A 210 -23.02 6.13 -0.71
N CYS A 211 -23.02 5.08 -1.54
CA CYS A 211 -22.37 3.80 -1.25
C CYS A 211 -20.87 3.98 -0.96
N ILE A 212 -20.15 4.70 -1.82
CA ILE A 212 -18.71 4.94 -1.67
C ILE A 212 -18.44 5.68 -0.36
N LEU A 213 -19.21 6.74 -0.06
CA LEU A 213 -19.05 7.50 1.18
C LEU A 213 -19.32 6.65 2.42
N ALA A 214 -20.34 5.79 2.38
CA ALA A 214 -20.61 4.84 3.47
C ALA A 214 -19.47 3.83 3.64
N GLY A 215 -18.92 3.33 2.53
CA GLY A 215 -17.77 2.43 2.52
C GLY A 215 -16.51 3.07 3.13
N VAL A 216 -16.16 4.28 2.71
CA VAL A 216 -15.01 5.01 3.27
C VAL A 216 -15.18 5.24 4.77
N ARG A 217 -16.38 5.66 5.22
CA ARG A 217 -16.68 5.81 6.66
C ARG A 217 -16.52 4.49 7.40
N ARG A 218 -16.97 3.39 6.80
CA ARG A 218 -16.82 2.05 7.39
C ARG A 218 -15.35 1.66 7.53
N ILE A 219 -14.52 1.91 6.52
CA ILE A 219 -13.08 1.66 6.59
C ILE A 219 -12.43 2.48 7.71
N VAL A 220 -12.70 3.79 7.79
CA VAL A 220 -12.17 4.66 8.85
C VAL A 220 -12.59 4.16 10.23
N GLN A 221 -13.86 3.75 10.38
CA GLN A 221 -14.37 3.19 11.63
C GLN A 221 -13.63 1.90 12.02
N ILE A 222 -13.35 1.00 11.07
CA ILE A 222 -12.55 -0.20 11.33
C ILE A 222 -11.16 0.18 11.84
N PHE A 223 -10.48 1.12 11.18
CA PHE A 223 -9.15 1.55 11.60
C PHE A 223 -9.17 2.12 13.03
N ALA A 224 -10.17 2.93 13.37
CA ALA A 224 -10.34 3.49 14.72
C ALA A 224 -10.64 2.38 15.75
N ASP A 225 -11.56 1.47 15.45
CA ASP A 225 -11.94 0.37 16.33
C ASP A 225 -10.81 -0.66 16.53
N LYS A 226 -9.89 -0.76 15.57
CA LYS A 226 -8.69 -1.60 15.67
C LYS A 226 -7.50 -0.87 16.32
N GLY A 227 -7.66 0.38 16.73
CA GLY A 227 -6.65 1.14 17.48
C GLY A 227 -5.60 1.85 16.62
N TYR A 228 -5.83 1.99 15.31
CA TYR A 228 -4.88 2.61 14.40
C TYR A 228 -4.91 4.14 14.46
N CYS A 229 -6.11 4.72 14.57
CA CYS A 229 -6.33 6.16 14.66
C CYS A 229 -7.17 6.53 15.88
N LEU A 230 -7.10 7.80 16.26
CA LEU A 230 -7.94 8.37 17.31
C LEU A 230 -9.39 8.45 16.82
N LYS A 231 -10.34 8.23 17.74
CA LYS A 231 -11.77 8.44 17.52
C LYS A 231 -12.13 9.91 17.55
#